data_AF-A0A1E1X4A5-F1
#
_entry.id   AF-A0A1E1X4A5-F1
#
_cell.length_a   1.000
_cell.length_b   1.000
_cell.length_c   1.000
_cell.angle_alpha   90.00
_cell.angle_beta   90.00
_cell.angle_gamma   90.00
#
_symmetry.space_group_name_H-M   'P 1'
#
loop_
_entity.id
_entity.type
_entity.pdbx_description
1 polymer ?
#
loop_
_entity_poly.entity_id
_entity_poly.type
_entity_poly.pdbx_seq_one_letter_code
_entity_poly.pdbx_strand_id
1 'polypeptide(L)'
;GISMELVETRGDVHFFTFEHSKSYQAIQFQFLDAVETFNPDNIVALLNQHPYHVDSLIQFSDVCKMSEDLQMAAELIERALYCLESCFHTLFNVTQGNCRLDYRRSENRSLFLALFKHLNFVGQRGCSRTALEFCKLLLGLDPDNDPLCVTLLLDYYAIRADQYQYLVRLYREWDAERNLCQLPNFAFSVPLALFHLTRGTASEDGVSTTRQEADKMLQESLIMFPGVLMPLLDKCGVQPDSEVAKHAFFAAAARAQQPAALNQLQSLFVGRNYVLWKEPEVLAWLERNVRAVLQRVDQADPLVASSVEKRMKRYQGAPRNLCRHIILSNIQEASVTLPQELSNSPIFGFDPLPPADAIVSYTRPPRTQQVGDQSMMGAFFRSLLPSFNLPQDVVGIDVRNPMVLVEPGPAEQGAAGAAEADGANGDAADLRRSVTSLLEAMRDLLSNIHLPSDVPNDGDVDSDDEHED
;
A
#
# COMPACT_ATOMS: atom_id res chain seq x y z
N GLY A 1 -11.16 18.30 -18.16
CA GLY A 1 -9.89 18.60 -17.45
C GLY A 1 -8.97 17.40 -17.55
N ILE A 2 -9.51 16.23 -17.23
CA ILE A 2 -8.92 14.94 -17.53
C ILE A 2 -9.72 14.31 -18.69
N SER A 3 -9.08 13.49 -19.52
CA SER A 3 -9.71 12.64 -20.53
C SER A 3 -8.96 11.31 -20.64
N MET A 4 -9.62 10.27 -21.13
CA MET A 4 -8.97 8.98 -21.41
C MET A 4 -8.87 8.75 -22.92
N GLU A 5 -7.68 8.36 -23.39
CA GLU A 5 -7.42 8.05 -24.79
C GLU A 5 -7.07 6.57 -24.98
N LEU A 6 -7.50 6.00 -26.11
CA LEU A 6 -7.09 4.67 -26.57
C LEU A 6 -5.74 4.79 -27.30
N VAL A 7 -4.70 4.20 -26.73
CA VAL A 7 -3.33 4.24 -27.26
C VAL A 7 -3.12 3.18 -28.34
N GLU A 8 -3.52 1.93 -28.04
CA GLU A 8 -3.27 0.79 -28.92
C GLU A 8 -4.30 -0.31 -28.69
N THR A 9 -4.60 -1.10 -29.71
CA THR A 9 -5.35 -2.36 -29.58
C THR A 9 -4.49 -3.51 -30.11
N ARG A 10 -4.25 -4.52 -29.28
CA ARG A 10 -3.50 -5.74 -29.63
C ARG A 10 -4.42 -6.95 -29.46
N GLY A 11 -4.97 -7.43 -30.57
CA GLY A 11 -5.99 -8.49 -30.54
C GLY A 11 -7.20 -8.01 -29.75
N ASP A 12 -7.61 -8.79 -28.73
CA ASP A 12 -8.75 -8.45 -27.88
C ASP A 12 -8.39 -7.50 -26.72
N VAL A 13 -7.11 -7.11 -26.57
CA VAL A 13 -6.60 -6.29 -25.47
C VAL A 13 -6.46 -4.83 -25.92
N HIS A 14 -6.99 -3.91 -25.12
CA HIS A 14 -7.00 -2.47 -25.40
C HIS A 14 -6.16 -1.72 -24.36
N PHE A 15 -5.24 -0.86 -24.83
CA PHE A 15 -4.34 -0.07 -23.99
C PHE A 15 -4.80 1.38 -23.96
N PHE A 16 -4.96 1.93 -22.77
CA PHE A 16 -5.45 3.28 -22.55
C PHE A 16 -4.45 4.15 -21.79
N THR A 17 -4.67 5.47 -21.79
CA THR A 17 -3.95 6.43 -20.96
C THR A 17 -4.88 7.56 -20.54
N PHE A 18 -4.69 8.07 -19.34
CA PHE A 18 -5.25 9.37 -18.97
C PHE A 18 -4.39 10.50 -19.53
N GLU A 19 -5.05 11.58 -19.90
CA GLU A 19 -4.45 12.82 -20.36
C GLU A 19 -4.99 14.01 -19.56
N HIS A 20 -4.10 14.93 -19.21
CA HIS A 20 -4.43 16.14 -18.47
C HIS A 20 -4.40 17.35 -19.41
N SER A 21 -5.50 18.11 -19.45
CA SER A 21 -5.55 19.38 -20.18
C SER A 21 -4.57 20.40 -19.57
N LYS A 22 -4.12 21.38 -20.36
CA LYS A 22 -3.22 22.45 -19.88
C LYS A 22 -3.76 23.17 -18.64
N SER A 23 -5.08 23.37 -18.57
CA SER A 23 -5.74 23.93 -17.38
C SER A 23 -5.64 23.03 -16.16
N TYR A 24 -5.80 21.71 -16.32
CA TYR A 24 -5.62 20.76 -15.22
C TYR A 24 -4.16 20.66 -14.77
N GLN A 25 -3.21 20.70 -15.72
CA GLN A 25 -1.77 20.74 -15.43
C GLN A 25 -1.39 21.96 -14.58
N ALA A 26 -1.98 23.14 -14.85
CA ALA A 26 -1.75 24.33 -14.03
C ALA A 26 -2.19 24.13 -12.58
N ILE A 27 -3.35 23.49 -12.37
CA ILE A 27 -3.85 23.13 -11.03
C ILE A 27 -2.94 22.06 -10.39
N GLN A 28 -2.45 21.08 -11.15
CA GLN A 28 -1.49 20.08 -10.67
C GLN A 28 -0.22 20.75 -10.13
N PHE A 29 0.29 21.78 -10.79
CA PHE A 29 1.48 22.49 -10.31
C PHE A 29 1.22 23.22 -8.99
N GLN A 30 0.05 23.84 -8.83
CA GLN A 30 -0.38 24.45 -7.57
C GLN A 30 -0.55 23.41 -6.46
N PHE A 31 -1.13 22.25 -6.77
CA PHE A 31 -1.23 21.12 -5.85
C PHE A 31 0.15 20.66 -5.36
N LEU A 32 1.07 20.43 -6.28
CA LEU A 32 2.43 20.03 -5.93
C LEU A 32 3.12 21.12 -5.07
N ASP A 33 2.79 22.41 -5.26
CA ASP A 33 3.35 23.51 -4.44
C ASP A 33 2.75 23.44 -3.03
N ALA A 34 1.45 23.19 -2.92
CA ALA A 34 0.75 23.02 -1.66
C ALA A 34 1.28 21.81 -0.87
N VAL A 35 1.50 20.66 -1.51
CA VAL A 35 1.98 19.44 -0.83
C VAL A 35 3.39 19.61 -0.27
N GLU A 36 4.28 20.32 -0.98
CA GLU A 36 5.63 20.63 -0.51
C GLU A 36 5.65 21.52 0.75
N THR A 37 4.57 22.26 1.03
CA THR A 37 4.48 23.10 2.24
C THR A 37 4.20 22.30 3.51
N PHE A 38 3.82 21.02 3.38
CA PHE A 38 3.36 20.17 4.49
C PHE A 38 2.20 20.75 5.32
N ASN A 39 1.50 21.76 4.80
CA ASN A 39 0.32 22.34 5.44
C ASN A 39 -0.97 21.82 4.77
N PRO A 40 -1.84 21.07 5.50
CA PRO A 40 -3.09 20.56 4.94
C PRO A 40 -4.07 21.67 4.52
N ASP A 41 -4.01 22.86 5.13
CA ASP A 41 -4.90 23.98 4.80
C ASP A 41 -4.74 24.44 3.36
N ASN A 42 -3.51 24.36 2.81
CA ASN A 42 -3.24 24.71 1.42
C ASN A 42 -3.92 23.72 0.45
N ILE A 43 -3.99 22.44 0.82
CA ILE A 43 -4.69 21.42 0.03
C ILE A 43 -6.20 21.63 0.13
N VAL A 44 -6.72 21.98 1.32
CA VAL A 44 -8.14 22.32 1.51
C VAL A 44 -8.53 23.56 0.71
N ALA A 45 -7.72 24.61 0.74
CA ALA A 45 -7.94 25.83 -0.04
C ALA A 45 -7.98 25.54 -1.55
N LEU A 46 -7.12 24.64 -2.02
CA LEU A 46 -7.13 24.19 -3.41
C LEU A 46 -8.38 23.37 -3.73
N LEU A 47 -8.80 22.44 -2.86
CA LEU A 47 -10.01 21.64 -3.03
C LEU A 47 -11.28 22.49 -3.01
N ASN A 48 -11.33 23.56 -2.23
CA ASN A 48 -12.46 24.50 -2.23
C ASN A 48 -12.60 25.24 -3.57
N GLN A 49 -11.48 25.52 -4.25
CA GLN A 49 -11.47 26.15 -5.58
C GLN A 49 -11.66 25.13 -6.71
N HIS A 50 -11.12 23.92 -6.52
CA HIS A 50 -11.09 22.84 -7.50
C HIS A 50 -11.50 21.50 -6.87
N PRO A 51 -12.81 21.27 -6.62
CA PRO A 51 -13.29 20.10 -5.88
C PRO A 51 -13.01 18.74 -6.55
N TYR A 52 -12.73 18.74 -7.84
CA TYR A 52 -12.53 17.55 -8.68
C TYR A 52 -11.06 17.29 -9.06
N HIS A 53 -10.11 17.92 -8.36
CA HIS A 53 -8.68 17.63 -8.55
C HIS A 53 -8.29 16.33 -7.84
N VAL A 54 -7.98 15.28 -8.62
CA VAL A 54 -7.89 13.89 -8.17
C VAL A 54 -6.77 13.68 -7.17
N ASP A 55 -5.57 14.18 -7.44
CA ASP A 55 -4.42 13.97 -6.55
C ASP A 55 -4.59 14.72 -5.22
N SER A 56 -5.24 15.90 -5.23
CA SER A 56 -5.62 16.60 -3.99
C SER A 56 -6.59 15.78 -3.15
N LEU A 57 -7.59 15.14 -3.78
CA LEU A 57 -8.53 14.26 -3.08
C LEU A 57 -7.82 13.07 -2.45
N ILE A 58 -6.92 12.44 -3.19
CA ILE A 58 -6.15 11.28 -2.71
C ILE A 58 -5.24 11.67 -1.54
N GLN A 59 -4.52 12.79 -1.65
CA GLN A 59 -3.61 13.26 -0.61
C GLN A 59 -4.38 13.71 0.64
N PHE A 60 -5.49 14.44 0.47
CA PHE A 60 -6.29 14.90 1.59
C PHE A 60 -7.03 13.76 2.30
N SER A 61 -7.41 12.71 1.56
CA SER A 61 -7.94 11.47 2.16
C SER A 61 -6.96 10.88 3.18
N ASP A 62 -5.65 10.88 2.90
CA ASP A 62 -4.66 10.39 3.87
C ASP A 62 -4.55 11.29 5.11
N VAL A 63 -4.70 12.61 4.96
CA VAL A 63 -4.78 13.54 6.09
C VAL A 63 -6.00 13.22 6.96
N CYS A 64 -7.17 13.05 6.36
CA CYS A 64 -8.39 12.66 7.08
C CYS A 64 -8.23 11.32 7.81
N LYS A 65 -7.58 10.33 7.19
CA LYS A 65 -7.26 9.04 7.85
C LYS A 65 -6.35 9.22 9.06
N MET A 66 -5.36 10.09 8.98
CA MET A 66 -4.46 10.40 10.12
C MET A 66 -5.21 11.11 11.25
N SER A 67 -6.23 11.90 10.92
CA SER A 67 -7.12 12.56 11.87
C SER A 67 -8.28 11.68 12.37
N GLU A 68 -8.25 10.38 12.08
CA GLU A 68 -9.28 9.38 12.43
C GLU A 68 -10.68 9.64 11.82
N ASP A 69 -10.79 10.58 10.88
CA ASP A 69 -12.02 10.82 10.11
C ASP A 69 -12.06 9.88 8.89
N LEU A 70 -12.36 8.61 9.15
CA LEU A 70 -12.42 7.56 8.13
C LEU A 70 -13.59 7.74 7.16
N GLN A 71 -14.68 8.39 7.59
CA GLN A 71 -15.85 8.62 6.75
C GLN A 71 -15.51 9.63 5.66
N MET A 72 -15.03 10.82 6.03
CA MET A 72 -14.59 11.83 5.07
C MET A 72 -13.49 11.29 4.16
N ALA A 73 -12.55 10.53 4.71
CA ALA A 73 -11.49 9.93 3.93
C ALA A 73 -11.99 8.99 2.83
N ALA A 74 -13.03 8.20 3.12
CA ALA A 74 -13.65 7.30 2.15
C ALA A 74 -14.41 8.09 1.08
N GLU A 75 -15.21 9.09 1.48
CA GLU A 75 -15.96 9.97 0.57
C GLU A 75 -15.05 10.70 -0.42
N LEU A 76 -13.88 11.17 0.03
CA LEU A 76 -12.87 11.80 -0.84
C LEU A 76 -12.33 10.85 -1.92
N ILE A 77 -12.10 9.59 -1.58
CA ILE A 77 -11.66 8.57 -2.54
C ILE A 77 -12.79 8.17 -3.50
N GLU A 78 -14.01 8.05 -3.01
CA GLU A 78 -15.19 7.80 -3.86
C GLU A 78 -15.39 8.96 -4.85
N ARG A 79 -15.22 10.21 -4.40
CA ARG A 79 -15.23 11.39 -5.28
C ARG A 79 -14.10 11.35 -6.30
N ALA A 80 -12.90 10.92 -5.92
CA ALA A 80 -11.77 10.76 -6.84
C ALA A 80 -12.05 9.70 -7.92
N LEU A 81 -12.63 8.56 -7.54
CA LEU A 81 -13.05 7.51 -8.46
C LEU A 81 -14.14 7.99 -9.41
N TYR A 82 -15.15 8.70 -8.89
CA TYR A 82 -16.21 9.30 -9.71
C TYR A 82 -15.65 10.23 -10.79
N CYS A 83 -14.67 11.08 -10.43
CA CYS A 83 -14.00 11.96 -11.39
C CYS A 83 -13.32 11.16 -12.51
N LEU A 84 -12.62 10.09 -12.17
CA LEU A 84 -11.89 9.27 -13.13
C LEU A 84 -12.85 8.45 -14.00
N GLU A 85 -13.88 7.87 -13.42
CA GLU A 85 -14.91 7.08 -14.10
C GLU A 85 -15.69 7.91 -15.12
N SER A 86 -16.05 9.15 -14.77
CA SER A 86 -16.71 10.07 -15.69
C SER A 86 -15.86 10.43 -16.93
N CYS A 87 -14.56 10.17 -16.88
CA CYS A 87 -13.61 10.44 -17.96
C CYS A 87 -13.25 9.19 -18.78
N PHE A 88 -13.86 8.03 -18.50
CA PHE A 88 -13.53 6.78 -19.21
C PHE A 88 -13.87 6.87 -20.70
N HIS A 89 -12.98 6.31 -21.52
CA HIS A 89 -13.23 6.13 -22.93
C HIS A 89 -14.40 5.15 -23.12
N THR A 90 -15.21 5.32 -24.17
CA THR A 90 -16.41 4.48 -24.41
C THR A 90 -16.11 2.98 -24.54
N LEU A 91 -14.89 2.65 -25.01
CA LEU A 91 -14.38 1.29 -25.13
C LEU A 91 -13.71 0.76 -23.83
N PHE A 92 -13.53 1.60 -22.82
CA PHE A 92 -12.92 1.20 -21.56
C PHE A 92 -13.97 0.52 -20.69
N ASN A 93 -14.04 -0.82 -20.78
CA ASN A 93 -14.94 -1.63 -19.97
C ASN A 93 -14.17 -2.43 -18.93
N VAL A 94 -14.29 -1.99 -17.67
CA VAL A 94 -13.65 -2.63 -16.50
C VAL A 94 -14.09 -4.08 -16.28
N THR A 95 -15.27 -4.48 -16.76
CA THR A 95 -15.82 -5.83 -16.53
C THR A 95 -15.26 -6.90 -17.49
N GLN A 96 -14.71 -6.49 -18.63
CA GLN A 96 -14.24 -7.41 -19.66
C GLN A 96 -12.83 -7.95 -19.39
N GLY A 97 -12.06 -7.32 -18.49
CA GLY A 97 -10.70 -7.76 -18.16
C GLY A 97 -9.70 -7.64 -19.31
N ASN A 98 -10.03 -6.89 -20.37
CA ASN A 98 -9.20 -6.68 -21.57
C ASN A 98 -8.61 -5.26 -21.67
N CYS A 99 -8.97 -4.36 -20.76
CA CYS A 99 -8.42 -3.01 -20.70
C CYS A 99 -7.12 -3.00 -19.91
N ARG A 100 -6.11 -2.29 -20.42
CA ARG A 100 -4.78 -2.17 -19.81
C ARG A 100 -4.39 -0.71 -19.60
N LEU A 101 -3.72 -0.45 -18.48
CA LEU A 101 -3.16 0.86 -18.14
C LEU A 101 -1.72 0.69 -17.67
N ASP A 102 -0.82 1.49 -18.23
CA ASP A 102 0.59 1.47 -17.85
C ASP A 102 0.82 2.32 -16.58
N TYR A 103 1.24 1.67 -15.49
CA TYR A 103 1.51 2.34 -14.20
C TYR A 103 2.74 3.27 -14.24
N ARG A 104 3.60 3.14 -15.25
CA ARG A 104 4.77 4.01 -15.41
C ARG A 104 4.36 5.46 -15.70
N ARG A 105 3.20 5.68 -16.31
CA ARG A 105 2.66 7.03 -16.55
C ARG A 105 2.05 7.61 -15.29
N SER A 106 2.47 8.82 -14.91
CA SER A 106 1.99 9.51 -13.71
C SER A 106 0.47 9.64 -13.65
N GLU A 107 -0.16 9.95 -14.79
CA GLU A 107 -1.58 10.23 -14.95
C GLU A 107 -2.43 8.98 -14.68
N ASN A 108 -1.90 7.80 -15.02
CA ASN A 108 -2.59 6.54 -14.79
C ASN A 108 -2.55 6.13 -13.31
N ARG A 109 -1.51 6.52 -12.56
CA ARG A 109 -1.30 6.06 -11.18
C ARG A 109 -2.43 6.47 -10.26
N SER A 110 -3.04 7.63 -10.48
CA SER A 110 -4.15 8.13 -9.66
C SER A 110 -5.33 7.13 -9.63
N LEU A 111 -5.64 6.46 -10.75
CA LEU A 111 -6.67 5.41 -10.78
C LEU A 111 -6.28 4.18 -9.96
N PHE A 112 -5.06 3.68 -10.13
CA PHE A 112 -4.57 2.53 -9.35
C PHE A 112 -4.60 2.81 -7.84
N LEU A 113 -4.15 4.00 -7.44
CA LEU A 113 -4.12 4.41 -6.04
C LEU A 113 -5.52 4.64 -5.46
N ALA A 114 -6.41 5.29 -6.20
CA ALA A 114 -7.80 5.48 -5.80
C ALA A 114 -8.52 4.12 -5.62
N LEU A 115 -8.37 3.20 -6.59
CA LEU A 115 -8.93 1.84 -6.51
C LEU A 115 -8.35 1.05 -5.33
N PHE A 116 -7.04 1.13 -5.09
CA PHE A 116 -6.41 0.43 -3.97
C PHE A 116 -6.86 0.98 -2.61
N LYS A 117 -7.00 2.31 -2.48
CA LYS A 117 -7.50 2.93 -1.25
C LYS A 117 -8.98 2.59 -1.03
N HIS A 118 -9.80 2.63 -2.08
CA HIS A 118 -11.20 2.23 -2.00
C HIS A 118 -11.36 0.76 -1.62
N LEU A 119 -10.54 -0.13 -2.21
CA LEU A 119 -10.44 -1.54 -1.83
C LEU A 119 -10.22 -1.71 -0.33
N ASN A 120 -9.30 -0.94 0.26
CA ASN A 120 -9.03 -1.00 1.70
C ASN A 120 -10.24 -0.54 2.53
N PHE A 121 -10.91 0.56 2.16
CA PHE A 121 -12.11 1.03 2.87
C PHE A 121 -13.26 0.02 2.79
N VAL A 122 -13.54 -0.52 1.61
CA VAL A 122 -14.57 -1.56 1.41
C VAL A 122 -14.24 -2.82 2.19
N GLY A 123 -12.97 -3.21 2.22
CA GLY A 123 -12.49 -4.34 3.02
C GLY A 123 -12.69 -4.14 4.53
N GLN A 124 -12.43 -2.94 5.04
CA GLN A 124 -12.64 -2.60 6.46
C GLN A 124 -14.12 -2.60 6.85
N ARG A 125 -15.02 -2.26 5.92
CA ARG A 125 -16.48 -2.35 6.11
C ARG A 125 -17.03 -3.78 6.09
N GLY A 126 -16.16 -4.80 5.90
CA GLY A 126 -16.55 -6.21 5.88
C GLY A 126 -17.03 -6.73 4.53
N CYS A 127 -17.06 -5.89 3.49
CA CYS A 127 -17.48 -6.26 2.14
C CYS A 127 -16.38 -7.02 1.38
N SER A 128 -16.00 -8.19 1.92
CA SER A 128 -14.84 -8.98 1.47
C SER A 128 -14.99 -9.46 0.03
N ARG A 129 -16.21 -9.75 -0.42
CA ARG A 129 -16.47 -10.15 -1.81
C ARG A 129 -16.22 -9.01 -2.79
N THR A 130 -16.73 -7.82 -2.48
CA THR A 130 -16.52 -6.62 -3.29
C THR A 130 -15.02 -6.27 -3.35
N ALA A 131 -14.34 -6.34 -2.22
CA ALA A 131 -12.90 -6.16 -2.14
C ALA A 131 -12.13 -7.16 -3.03
N LEU A 132 -12.53 -8.43 -3.05
CA LEU A 132 -11.94 -9.41 -3.95
C LEU A 132 -12.11 -9.02 -5.44
N GLU A 133 -13.27 -8.52 -5.85
CA GLU A 133 -13.48 -8.09 -7.24
C GLU A 133 -12.62 -6.85 -7.58
N PHE A 134 -12.43 -5.91 -6.66
CA PHE A 134 -11.49 -4.81 -6.84
C PHE A 134 -10.04 -5.27 -6.97
N CYS A 135 -9.65 -6.33 -6.26
CA CYS A 135 -8.31 -6.94 -6.45
C CYS A 135 -8.15 -7.47 -7.87
N LYS A 136 -9.16 -8.17 -8.40
CA LYS A 136 -9.15 -8.68 -9.78
C LYS A 136 -9.14 -7.55 -10.80
N LEU A 137 -9.90 -6.48 -10.56
CA LEU A 137 -9.91 -5.29 -11.42
C LEU A 137 -8.53 -4.66 -11.50
N LEU A 138 -7.90 -4.37 -10.36
CA LEU A 138 -6.55 -3.79 -10.30
C LEU A 138 -5.52 -4.66 -11.03
N LEU A 139 -5.57 -5.98 -10.81
CA LEU A 139 -4.69 -6.90 -11.50
C LEU A 139 -4.99 -7.00 -13.00
N GLY A 140 -6.25 -6.81 -13.40
CA GLY A 140 -6.64 -6.75 -14.80
C GLY A 140 -6.07 -5.56 -15.56
N LEU A 141 -5.80 -4.43 -14.87
CA LEU A 141 -5.22 -3.23 -15.49
C LEU A 141 -3.76 -3.44 -15.91
N ASP A 142 -2.96 -4.11 -15.07
CA ASP A 142 -1.56 -4.45 -15.35
C ASP A 142 -1.23 -5.85 -14.76
N PRO A 143 -1.60 -6.92 -15.48
CA PRO A 143 -1.46 -8.28 -14.96
C PRO A 143 0.00 -8.71 -14.87
N ASP A 144 0.88 -8.20 -15.71
CA ASP A 144 2.26 -8.68 -15.80
C ASP A 144 3.15 -8.06 -14.73
N ASN A 145 3.04 -6.74 -14.48
CA ASN A 145 3.93 -6.06 -13.54
C ASN A 145 3.40 -6.03 -12.10
N ASP A 146 2.07 -6.13 -11.92
CA ASP A 146 1.38 -5.96 -10.62
C ASP A 146 2.01 -4.84 -9.76
N PRO A 147 1.87 -3.57 -10.19
CA PRO A 147 2.61 -2.45 -9.63
C PRO A 147 2.27 -2.17 -8.16
N LEU A 148 1.11 -2.60 -7.68
CA LEU A 148 0.69 -2.43 -6.29
C LEU A 148 0.77 -3.74 -5.48
N CYS A 149 1.35 -4.80 -6.03
CA CYS A 149 1.41 -6.15 -5.45
C CYS A 149 0.04 -6.63 -4.93
N VAL A 150 -1.03 -6.42 -5.70
CA VAL A 150 -2.39 -6.82 -5.36
C VAL A 150 -2.51 -8.34 -5.24
N THR A 151 -1.60 -9.08 -5.86
CA THR A 151 -1.41 -10.52 -5.65
C THR A 151 -1.30 -10.89 -4.16
N LEU A 152 -0.76 -10.00 -3.31
CA LEU A 152 -0.64 -10.19 -1.85
C LEU A 152 -1.94 -9.95 -1.05
N LEU A 153 -3.02 -9.55 -1.72
CA LEU A 153 -4.36 -9.33 -1.14
C LEU A 153 -5.38 -10.39 -1.56
N LEU A 154 -5.16 -11.01 -2.73
CA LEU A 154 -6.10 -11.95 -3.32
C LEU A 154 -6.45 -13.10 -2.38
N ASP A 155 -5.46 -13.67 -1.71
CA ASP A 155 -5.66 -14.80 -0.81
C ASP A 155 -6.53 -14.43 0.40
N TYR A 156 -6.24 -13.29 1.04
CA TYR A 156 -6.98 -12.82 2.21
C TYR A 156 -8.45 -12.58 1.88
N TYR A 157 -8.74 -11.83 0.81
CA TYR A 157 -10.12 -11.53 0.44
C TYR A 157 -10.84 -12.74 -0.16
N ALA A 158 -10.14 -13.67 -0.82
CA ALA A 158 -10.74 -14.89 -1.32
C ALA A 158 -11.24 -15.79 -0.18
N ILE A 159 -10.43 -15.99 0.86
CA ILE A 159 -10.82 -16.78 2.04
C ILE A 159 -11.95 -16.07 2.79
N ARG A 160 -11.82 -14.76 3.04
CA ARG A 160 -12.85 -13.96 3.72
C ARG A 160 -14.20 -13.91 2.99
N ALA A 161 -14.22 -14.17 1.69
CA ALA A 161 -15.43 -14.21 0.86
C ALA A 161 -15.90 -15.64 0.57
N ASP A 162 -15.38 -16.64 1.30
CA ASP A 162 -15.66 -18.07 1.11
C ASP A 162 -15.41 -18.58 -0.32
N GLN A 163 -14.53 -17.91 -1.07
CA GLN A 163 -14.16 -18.28 -2.44
C GLN A 163 -12.95 -19.22 -2.48
N TYR A 164 -13.02 -20.30 -1.71
CA TYR A 164 -11.93 -21.28 -1.57
C TYR A 164 -11.59 -21.97 -2.89
N GLN A 165 -12.60 -22.40 -3.67
CA GLN A 165 -12.39 -23.00 -4.99
C GLN A 165 -11.65 -22.06 -5.95
N TYR A 166 -12.00 -20.78 -5.93
CA TYR A 166 -11.35 -19.78 -6.78
C TYR A 166 -9.86 -19.67 -6.44
N LEU A 167 -9.52 -19.57 -5.15
CA LEU A 167 -8.12 -19.46 -4.72
C LEU A 167 -7.30 -20.70 -5.10
N VAL A 168 -7.86 -21.90 -4.88
CA VAL A 168 -7.20 -23.16 -5.24
C VAL A 168 -7.00 -23.27 -6.75
N ARG A 169 -8.02 -22.90 -7.54
CA ARG A 169 -7.92 -22.89 -9.00
C ARG A 169 -6.86 -21.90 -9.48
N LEU A 170 -6.90 -20.67 -8.97
CA LEU A 170 -5.91 -19.63 -9.27
C LEU A 170 -4.49 -20.12 -8.98
N TYR A 171 -4.28 -20.73 -7.82
CA TYR A 171 -2.98 -21.28 -7.44
C TYR A 171 -2.51 -22.36 -8.43
N ARG A 172 -3.38 -23.31 -8.78
CA ARG A 172 -3.03 -24.40 -9.71
C ARG A 172 -2.71 -23.91 -11.11
N GLU A 173 -3.38 -22.86 -11.59
CA GLU A 173 -3.16 -22.30 -12.92
C GLU A 173 -1.90 -21.41 -12.96
N TRP A 174 -1.62 -20.64 -11.91
CA TRP A 174 -0.60 -19.58 -11.95
C TRP A 174 0.72 -19.92 -11.24
N ASP A 175 0.77 -20.93 -10.37
CA ASP A 175 1.97 -21.24 -9.58
C ASP A 175 3.19 -21.55 -10.46
N ALA A 176 2.99 -22.26 -11.58
CA ALA A 176 4.07 -22.65 -12.49
C ALA A 176 4.79 -21.44 -13.13
N GLU A 177 4.04 -20.39 -13.47
CA GLU A 177 4.57 -19.21 -14.15
C GLU A 177 5.00 -18.13 -13.16
N ARG A 178 4.20 -17.91 -12.10
CA ARG A 178 4.37 -16.81 -11.15
C ARG A 178 5.02 -17.20 -9.84
N ASN A 179 5.32 -18.49 -9.64
CA ASN A 179 5.97 -19.01 -8.42
C ASN A 179 5.21 -18.63 -7.14
N LEU A 180 3.87 -18.75 -7.15
CA LEU A 180 3.01 -18.35 -6.03
C LEU A 180 3.36 -19.09 -4.72
N CYS A 181 3.83 -20.32 -4.79
CA CYS A 181 4.32 -21.10 -3.65
C CYS A 181 5.50 -20.45 -2.91
N GLN A 182 6.22 -19.53 -3.57
CA GLN A 182 7.31 -18.76 -2.97
C GLN A 182 6.80 -17.50 -2.25
N LEU A 183 5.50 -17.21 -2.28
CA LEU A 183 4.92 -16.13 -1.51
C LEU A 183 4.29 -16.69 -0.23
N PRO A 184 4.65 -16.17 0.97
CA PRO A 184 4.08 -16.67 2.22
C PRO A 184 2.56 -16.65 2.24
N ASN A 185 1.94 -15.63 1.63
CA ASN A 185 0.49 -15.51 1.61
C ASN A 185 -0.18 -16.69 0.91
N PHE A 186 0.21 -17.05 -0.32
CA PHE A 186 -0.37 -18.22 -1.00
C PHE A 186 0.05 -19.54 -0.34
N ALA A 187 1.31 -19.65 0.11
CA ALA A 187 1.80 -20.86 0.74
C ALA A 187 0.99 -21.27 1.99
N PHE A 188 0.50 -20.30 2.76
CA PHE A 188 -0.34 -20.57 3.94
C PHE A 188 -1.84 -20.52 3.64
N SER A 189 -2.28 -19.62 2.77
CA SER A 189 -3.72 -19.43 2.49
C SER A 189 -4.31 -20.52 1.59
N VAL A 190 -3.54 -21.11 0.66
CA VAL A 190 -4.04 -22.22 -0.18
C VAL A 190 -4.32 -23.48 0.62
N PRO A 191 -3.42 -24.00 1.50
CA PRO A 191 -3.75 -25.14 2.34
C PRO A 191 -4.90 -24.84 3.32
N LEU A 192 -5.00 -23.59 3.80
CA LEU A 192 -6.15 -23.17 4.61
C LEU A 192 -7.46 -23.25 3.81
N ALA A 193 -7.48 -22.79 2.56
CA ALA A 193 -8.64 -22.93 1.68
C ALA A 193 -9.00 -24.40 1.42
N LEU A 194 -8.01 -25.27 1.16
CA LEU A 194 -8.24 -26.72 1.03
C LEU A 194 -8.83 -27.33 2.32
N PHE A 195 -8.35 -26.91 3.49
CA PHE A 195 -8.90 -27.32 4.77
C PHE A 195 -10.38 -26.92 4.90
N HIS A 196 -10.77 -25.69 4.55
CA HIS A 196 -12.19 -25.29 4.55
C HIS A 196 -13.03 -26.08 3.54
N LEU A 197 -12.48 -26.41 2.35
CA LEU A 197 -13.18 -27.24 1.37
C LEU A 197 -13.49 -28.65 1.88
N THR A 198 -12.58 -29.24 2.66
CA THR A 198 -12.81 -30.58 3.24
C THR A 198 -14.01 -30.63 4.17
N ARG A 199 -14.42 -29.49 4.75
CA ARG A 199 -15.61 -29.38 5.61
C ARG A 199 -16.91 -29.27 4.82
N GLY A 200 -16.86 -28.75 3.60
CA GLY A 200 -18.03 -28.51 2.74
C GLY A 200 -18.36 -29.66 1.77
N THR A 201 -17.42 -30.59 1.54
CA THR A 201 -17.61 -31.71 0.60
C THR A 201 -18.24 -32.94 1.26
N ALA A 202 -19.30 -33.48 0.65
CA ALA A 202 -20.06 -34.63 1.18
C ALA A 202 -19.49 -36.02 0.82
N SER A 203 -18.45 -36.10 -0.03
CA SER A 203 -17.86 -37.39 -0.47
C SER A 203 -16.68 -37.78 0.43
N GLU A 204 -16.80 -38.91 1.14
CA GLU A 204 -15.79 -39.37 2.11
C GLU A 204 -14.40 -39.61 1.48
N ASP A 205 -14.33 -40.18 0.28
CA ASP A 205 -13.06 -40.47 -0.41
C ASP A 205 -12.32 -39.20 -0.84
N GLY A 206 -13.05 -38.22 -1.41
CA GLY A 206 -12.49 -36.93 -1.84
C GLY A 206 -12.08 -36.03 -0.66
N VAL A 207 -12.78 -36.15 0.47
CA VAL A 207 -12.44 -35.44 1.71
C VAL A 207 -11.09 -35.91 2.25
N SER A 208 -10.84 -37.23 2.26
CA SER A 208 -9.59 -37.81 2.76
C SER A 208 -8.38 -37.34 1.95
N THR A 209 -8.47 -37.37 0.61
CA THR A 209 -7.37 -36.94 -0.26
C THR A 209 -7.10 -35.45 -0.15
N THR A 210 -8.15 -34.62 -0.14
CA THR A 210 -8.02 -33.16 -0.04
C THR A 210 -7.45 -32.75 1.33
N ARG A 211 -7.81 -33.47 2.39
CA ARG A 211 -7.27 -33.23 3.73
C ARG A 211 -5.78 -33.56 3.82
N GLN A 212 -5.37 -34.68 3.21
CA GLN A 212 -3.95 -35.06 3.14
C GLN A 212 -3.14 -34.05 2.30
N GLU A 213 -3.71 -33.54 1.21
CA GLU A 213 -3.10 -32.47 0.40
C GLU A 213 -2.92 -31.19 1.23
N ALA A 214 -3.95 -30.76 1.97
CA ALA A 214 -3.89 -29.60 2.84
C ALA A 214 -2.82 -29.75 3.94
N ASP A 215 -2.76 -30.90 4.60
CA ASP A 215 -1.74 -31.21 5.62
C ASP A 215 -0.32 -31.14 5.04
N LYS A 216 -0.10 -31.81 3.91
CA LYS A 216 1.21 -31.84 3.24
C LYS A 216 1.65 -30.43 2.85
N MET A 217 0.77 -29.65 2.23
CA MET A 217 1.07 -28.28 1.81
C MET A 217 1.36 -27.38 3.01
N LEU A 218 0.58 -27.47 4.10
CA LEU A 218 0.86 -26.69 5.30
C LEU A 218 2.22 -27.03 5.91
N GLN A 219 2.58 -28.32 5.98
CA GLN A 219 3.88 -28.74 6.49
C GLN A 219 5.04 -28.21 5.64
N GLU A 220 4.92 -28.27 4.31
CA GLU A 220 5.90 -27.71 3.38
C GLU A 220 6.04 -26.19 3.55
N SER A 221 4.92 -25.49 3.74
CA SER A 221 4.90 -24.04 4.01
C SER A 221 5.55 -23.66 5.33
N LEU A 222 5.31 -24.43 6.40
CA LEU A 222 5.97 -24.23 7.70
C LEU A 222 7.49 -24.46 7.62
N ILE A 223 7.95 -25.40 6.80
CA ILE A 223 9.38 -25.63 6.57
C ILE A 223 10.00 -24.53 5.70
N MET A 224 9.26 -24.08 4.67
CA MET A 224 9.69 -23.01 3.78
C MET A 224 9.71 -21.65 4.47
N PHE A 225 8.79 -21.39 5.40
CA PHE A 225 8.59 -20.10 6.05
C PHE A 225 8.46 -20.20 7.58
N PRO A 226 9.52 -20.64 8.29
CA PRO A 226 9.46 -20.83 9.75
C PRO A 226 9.19 -19.54 10.52
N GLY A 227 9.53 -18.39 9.96
CA GLY A 227 9.34 -17.07 10.60
C GLY A 227 7.88 -16.63 10.76
N VAL A 228 6.91 -17.35 10.20
CA VAL A 228 5.47 -17.02 10.30
C VAL A 228 4.85 -17.52 11.59
N LEU A 229 5.26 -18.69 12.09
CA LEU A 229 4.52 -19.40 13.15
C LEU A 229 4.42 -18.60 14.46
N MET A 230 5.56 -18.18 15.02
CA MET A 230 5.55 -17.50 16.32
C MET A 230 4.81 -16.14 16.27
N PRO A 231 5.09 -15.24 15.30
CA PRO A 231 4.33 -13.99 15.19
C PRO A 231 2.82 -14.20 14.96
N LEU A 232 2.44 -15.27 14.25
CA LEU A 232 1.04 -15.62 14.04
C LEU A 232 0.37 -16.02 15.35
N LEU A 233 0.99 -16.90 16.15
CA LEU A 233 0.46 -17.34 17.45
C LEU A 233 0.34 -16.16 18.43
N ASP A 234 1.34 -15.28 18.47
CA ASP A 234 1.32 -14.06 19.28
C ASP A 234 0.10 -13.18 18.94
N LYS A 235 -0.20 -13.00 17.64
CA LYS A 235 -1.37 -12.24 17.17
C LYS A 235 -2.70 -12.95 17.41
N CYS A 236 -2.70 -14.28 17.39
CA CYS A 236 -3.86 -15.08 17.77
C CYS A 236 -4.11 -15.06 19.28
N GLY A 237 -3.13 -14.65 20.10
CA GLY A 237 -3.20 -14.70 21.56
C GLY A 237 -3.07 -16.13 22.11
N VAL A 238 -2.39 -17.01 21.37
CA VAL A 238 -2.24 -18.43 21.68
C VAL A 238 -0.81 -18.68 22.14
N GLN A 239 -0.65 -19.38 23.26
CA GLN A 239 0.67 -19.76 23.75
C GLN A 239 1.15 -21.04 23.05
N PRO A 240 2.36 -21.06 22.48
CA PRO A 240 2.92 -22.27 21.89
C PRO A 240 3.26 -23.31 22.96
N ASP A 241 3.19 -24.59 22.58
CA ASP A 241 3.68 -25.70 23.41
C ASP A 241 5.15 -25.50 23.80
N SER A 242 5.53 -25.98 24.99
CA SER A 242 6.90 -25.82 25.50
C SER A 242 7.96 -26.42 24.57
N GLU A 243 7.63 -27.52 23.87
CA GLU A 243 8.50 -28.13 22.88
C GLU A 243 8.72 -27.22 21.67
N VAL A 244 7.66 -26.62 21.13
CA VAL A 244 7.72 -25.70 19.99
C VAL A 244 8.48 -24.43 20.36
N ALA A 245 8.20 -23.86 21.54
CA ALA A 245 8.82 -22.62 22.01
C ALA A 245 10.34 -22.76 22.23
N LYS A 246 10.80 -23.95 22.64
CA LYS A 246 12.22 -24.24 22.87
C LYS A 246 12.96 -24.71 21.61
N HIS A 247 12.23 -25.15 20.59
CA HIS A 247 12.84 -25.72 19.40
C HIS A 247 13.57 -24.66 18.56
N ALA A 248 14.83 -24.94 18.20
CA ALA A 248 15.70 -23.98 17.51
C ALA A 248 15.14 -23.52 16.15
N PHE A 249 14.35 -24.35 15.48
CA PHE A 249 13.79 -24.08 14.14
C PHE A 249 12.82 -22.90 14.09
N PHE A 250 11.96 -22.76 15.10
CA PHE A 250 10.98 -21.66 15.19
C PHE A 250 11.44 -20.53 16.12
N ALA A 251 12.64 -20.64 16.70
CA ALA A 251 13.18 -19.66 17.62
C ALA A 251 13.45 -18.31 16.94
N ALA A 252 13.41 -17.23 17.74
CA ALA A 252 13.67 -15.87 17.26
C ALA A 252 15.02 -15.72 16.55
N ALA A 253 16.04 -16.47 16.97
CA ALA A 253 17.36 -16.48 16.33
C ALA A 253 17.30 -16.99 14.88
N ALA A 254 16.50 -18.03 14.60
CA ALA A 254 16.33 -18.57 13.24
C ALA A 254 15.61 -17.57 12.33
N ARG A 255 14.69 -16.76 12.89
CA ARG A 255 14.02 -15.66 12.19
C ARG A 255 14.99 -14.51 11.87
N ALA A 256 15.86 -14.14 12.80
CA ALA A 256 16.85 -13.08 12.62
C ALA A 256 17.87 -13.40 11.50
N GLN A 257 18.10 -14.68 11.22
CA GLN A 257 18.98 -15.14 10.13
C GLN A 257 18.30 -15.10 8.75
N GLN A 258 16.99 -14.85 8.66
CA GLN A 258 16.29 -14.80 7.38
C GLN A 258 16.52 -13.47 6.65
N PRO A 259 16.48 -13.45 5.30
CA PRO A 259 16.59 -12.23 4.52
C PRO A 259 15.50 -11.20 4.88
N ALA A 260 15.86 -9.90 4.87
CA ALA A 260 14.95 -8.81 5.26
C ALA A 260 13.68 -8.75 4.40
N ALA A 261 13.79 -8.95 3.08
CA ALA A 261 12.64 -8.95 2.17
C ALA A 261 11.66 -10.09 2.49
N LEU A 262 12.15 -11.23 2.96
CA LEU A 262 11.28 -12.32 3.39
C LEU A 262 10.56 -11.97 4.70
N ASN A 263 11.27 -11.37 5.65
CA ASN A 263 10.67 -10.90 6.90
C ASN A 263 9.55 -9.90 6.64
N GLN A 264 9.70 -8.99 5.67
CA GLN A 264 8.65 -8.06 5.24
C GLN A 264 7.39 -8.81 4.75
N LEU A 265 7.56 -9.79 3.85
CA LEU A 265 6.44 -10.59 3.33
C LEU A 265 5.74 -11.41 4.43
N GLN A 266 6.51 -11.98 5.36
CA GLN A 266 5.97 -12.73 6.49
C GLN A 266 5.20 -11.82 7.45
N SER A 267 5.75 -10.66 7.80
CA SER A 267 5.07 -9.66 8.63
C SER A 267 3.77 -9.16 7.97
N LEU A 268 3.81 -8.92 6.66
CA LEU A 268 2.64 -8.51 5.89
C LEU A 268 1.54 -9.58 5.92
N PHE A 269 1.91 -10.84 5.67
CA PHE A 269 0.98 -11.96 5.74
C PHE A 269 0.37 -12.09 7.14
N VAL A 270 1.18 -12.12 8.18
CA VAL A 270 0.72 -12.27 9.58
C VAL A 270 -0.20 -11.12 9.98
N GLY A 271 0.22 -9.87 9.77
CA GLY A 271 -0.57 -8.69 10.14
C GLY A 271 -1.94 -8.65 9.47
N ARG A 272 -2.06 -9.18 8.24
CA ARG A 272 -3.32 -9.24 7.50
C ARG A 272 -4.18 -10.46 7.82
N ASN A 273 -3.58 -11.65 7.79
CA ASN A 273 -4.32 -12.91 7.76
C ASN A 273 -4.58 -13.50 9.15
N TYR A 274 -3.94 -13.03 10.23
CA TYR A 274 -4.03 -13.68 11.56
C TYR A 274 -5.46 -13.95 12.04
N VAL A 275 -6.43 -13.09 11.70
CA VAL A 275 -7.84 -13.26 12.09
C VAL A 275 -8.42 -14.58 11.57
N LEU A 276 -8.01 -15.00 10.36
CA LEU A 276 -8.44 -16.25 9.73
C LEU A 276 -7.93 -17.50 10.48
N TRP A 277 -6.83 -17.34 11.22
CA TRP A 277 -6.21 -18.42 11.98
C TRP A 277 -6.69 -18.50 13.42
N LYS A 278 -7.58 -17.61 13.87
CA LYS A 278 -8.14 -17.63 15.23
C LYS A 278 -9.19 -18.72 15.45
N GLU A 279 -9.70 -19.34 14.39
CA GLU A 279 -10.70 -20.41 14.52
C GLU A 279 -10.10 -21.60 15.30
N PRO A 280 -10.76 -22.11 16.36
CA PRO A 280 -10.21 -23.20 17.18
C PRO A 280 -9.87 -24.46 16.40
N GLU A 281 -10.68 -24.79 15.39
CA GLU A 281 -10.44 -25.94 14.51
C GLU A 281 -9.18 -25.75 13.65
N VAL A 282 -8.96 -24.53 13.15
CA VAL A 282 -7.76 -24.17 12.37
C VAL A 282 -6.52 -24.21 13.27
N LEU A 283 -6.62 -23.73 14.52
CA LEU A 283 -5.53 -23.80 15.49
C LEU A 283 -5.17 -25.24 15.86
N ALA A 284 -6.16 -26.09 16.12
CA ALA A 284 -5.93 -27.51 16.41
C ALA A 284 -5.31 -28.24 15.19
N TRP A 285 -5.74 -27.89 13.98
CA TRP A 285 -5.15 -28.39 12.74
C TRP A 285 -3.70 -27.91 12.55
N LEU A 286 -3.42 -26.65 12.85
CA LEU A 286 -2.08 -26.07 12.81
C LEU A 286 -1.16 -26.77 13.83
N GLU A 287 -1.60 -26.93 15.08
CA GLU A 287 -0.85 -27.59 16.15
C GLU A 287 -0.41 -29.01 15.75
N ARG A 288 -1.31 -29.81 15.17
CA ARG A 288 -1.00 -31.14 14.66
C ARG A 288 0.10 -31.11 13.59
N ASN A 289 0.01 -30.17 12.65
CA ASN A 289 0.98 -30.06 11.56
C ASN A 289 2.33 -29.50 12.03
N VAL A 290 2.35 -28.60 13.01
CA VAL A 290 3.59 -28.11 13.63
C VAL A 290 4.36 -29.26 14.28
N ARG A 291 3.69 -30.15 15.02
CA ARG A 291 4.34 -31.35 15.59
C ARG A 291 4.92 -32.27 14.53
N ALA A 292 4.19 -32.49 13.43
CA ALA A 292 4.70 -33.28 12.31
C ALA A 292 5.93 -32.63 11.63
N VAL A 293 5.94 -31.30 11.50
CA VAL A 293 7.08 -30.56 10.96
C VAL A 293 8.30 -30.68 11.86
N LEU A 294 8.13 -30.55 13.18
CA LEU A 294 9.24 -30.73 14.12
C LEU A 294 9.87 -32.12 13.99
N GLN A 295 9.06 -33.17 13.91
CA GLN A 295 9.56 -34.53 13.69
C GLN A 295 10.35 -34.66 12.38
N ARG A 296 9.90 -34.02 11.29
CA ARG A 296 10.62 -34.01 10.01
C ARG A 296 11.94 -33.24 10.08
N VAL A 297 11.97 -32.13 10.83
CA VAL A 297 13.18 -31.33 11.05
C VAL A 297 14.21 -32.12 11.87
N ASP A 298 13.77 -32.80 12.93
CA ASP A 298 14.62 -33.65 13.77
C ASP A 298 15.19 -34.86 12.99
N GLN A 299 14.43 -35.37 12.02
CA GLN A 299 14.86 -36.41 11.09
C GLN A 299 15.77 -35.90 9.96
N ALA A 300 16.13 -34.61 9.97
CA ALA A 300 16.96 -33.96 8.95
C ALA A 300 16.42 -34.15 7.53
N ASP A 301 15.11 -33.94 7.35
CA ASP A 301 14.46 -33.98 6.03
C ASP A 301 15.22 -33.09 5.01
N PRO A 302 15.63 -33.62 3.84
CA PRO A 302 16.33 -32.86 2.80
C PRO A 302 15.61 -31.57 2.37
N LEU A 303 14.28 -31.53 2.52
CA LEU A 303 13.46 -30.36 2.20
C LEU A 303 13.82 -29.14 3.07
N VAL A 304 14.29 -29.35 4.31
CA VAL A 304 14.71 -28.26 5.21
C VAL A 304 15.94 -27.53 4.64
N ALA A 305 16.96 -28.30 4.24
CA ALA A 305 18.18 -27.74 3.65
C ALA A 305 17.88 -27.05 2.31
N SER A 306 17.06 -27.68 1.46
CA SER A 306 16.63 -27.08 0.19
C SER A 306 15.86 -25.78 0.39
N SER A 307 14.99 -25.71 1.40
CA SER A 307 14.22 -24.50 1.74
C SER A 307 15.12 -23.36 2.22
N VAL A 308 16.15 -23.64 3.02
CA VAL A 308 17.15 -22.63 3.43
C VAL A 308 17.84 -22.04 2.20
N GLU A 309 18.33 -22.90 1.28
CA GLU A 309 19.00 -22.45 0.06
C GLU A 309 18.08 -21.60 -0.83
N LYS A 310 16.83 -22.05 -1.03
CA LYS A 310 15.81 -21.30 -1.79
C LYS A 310 15.58 -19.92 -1.18
N ARG A 311 15.45 -19.82 0.15
CA ARG A 311 15.26 -18.52 0.82
C ARG A 311 16.44 -17.57 0.58
N MET A 312 17.67 -18.05 0.77
CA MET A 312 18.85 -17.20 0.58
C MET A 312 19.02 -16.75 -0.87
N LYS A 313 18.65 -17.59 -1.84
CA LYS A 313 18.77 -17.26 -3.26
C LYS A 313 17.67 -16.32 -3.76
N ARG A 314 16.42 -16.46 -3.27
CA ARG A 314 15.24 -15.80 -3.87
C ARG A 314 14.88 -14.46 -3.24
N TYR A 315 15.20 -14.22 -1.96
CA TYR A 315 14.77 -13.00 -1.23
C TYR A 315 15.93 -12.03 -0.93
N GLN A 316 16.83 -11.80 -1.91
CA GLN A 316 18.03 -10.96 -1.71
C GLN A 316 17.72 -9.47 -1.50
N GLY A 317 16.57 -8.99 -1.99
CA GLY A 317 16.15 -7.61 -1.85
C GLY A 317 14.64 -7.45 -2.04
N ALA A 318 14.09 -6.39 -1.47
CA ALA A 318 12.67 -6.08 -1.57
C ALA A 318 12.38 -5.28 -2.85
N PRO A 319 11.53 -5.77 -3.75
CA PRO A 319 11.10 -5.01 -4.92
C PRO A 319 10.39 -3.70 -4.54
N ARG A 320 10.50 -2.67 -5.39
CA ARG A 320 9.91 -1.35 -5.11
C ARG A 320 8.39 -1.39 -5.01
N ASN A 321 7.72 -2.22 -5.82
CA ASN A 321 6.27 -2.45 -5.74
C ASN A 321 5.85 -3.09 -4.40
N LEU A 322 6.68 -3.99 -3.83
CA LEU A 322 6.44 -4.53 -2.49
C LEU A 322 6.52 -3.43 -1.41
N CYS A 323 7.55 -2.58 -1.45
CA CYS A 323 7.66 -1.46 -0.51
C CYS A 323 6.46 -0.51 -0.62
N ARG A 324 6.02 -0.21 -1.85
CA ARG A 324 4.82 0.59 -2.11
C ARG A 324 3.57 -0.05 -1.53
N HIS A 325 3.40 -1.36 -1.70
CA HIS A 325 2.29 -2.11 -1.13
C HIS A 325 2.25 -2.02 0.40
N ILE A 326 3.40 -2.13 1.07
CA ILE A 326 3.50 -2.01 2.54
C ILE A 326 3.03 -0.62 2.98
N ILE A 327 3.52 0.44 2.34
CA ILE A 327 3.11 1.83 2.62
C ILE A 327 1.60 1.99 2.44
N LEU A 328 1.06 1.52 1.31
CA LEU A 328 -0.37 1.68 1.02
C LEU A 328 -1.28 0.84 1.92
N SER A 329 -0.79 -0.31 2.42
CA SER A 329 -1.58 -1.22 3.26
C SER A 329 -1.70 -0.75 4.70
N ASN A 330 -0.84 0.16 5.17
CA ASN A 330 -0.81 0.65 6.56
C ASN A 330 -0.80 -0.46 7.64
N ILE A 331 -0.17 -1.60 7.35
CA ILE A 331 -0.03 -2.71 8.32
C ILE A 331 1.17 -2.41 9.22
N GLN A 332 0.90 -2.15 10.50
CA GLN A 332 1.92 -1.71 11.46
C GLN A 332 3.14 -2.63 11.51
N GLU A 333 2.94 -3.94 11.50
CA GLU A 333 4.00 -4.95 11.58
C GLU A 333 4.92 -4.93 10.36
N ALA A 334 4.36 -4.64 9.19
CA ALA A 334 5.10 -4.56 7.95
C ALA A 334 5.79 -3.19 7.79
N SER A 335 5.18 -2.11 8.27
CA SER A 335 5.75 -0.76 8.21
C SER A 335 7.10 -0.66 8.96
N VAL A 336 7.24 -1.35 10.10
CA VAL A 336 8.50 -1.41 10.86
C VAL A 336 9.63 -2.11 10.09
N THR A 337 9.29 -2.93 9.11
CA THR A 337 10.27 -3.70 8.33
C THR A 337 10.75 -2.98 7.07
N LEU A 338 10.27 -1.76 6.79
CA LEU A 338 10.72 -0.98 5.65
C LEU A 338 12.20 -0.58 5.78
N PRO A 339 12.97 -0.51 4.66
CA PRO A 339 14.34 -0.01 4.67
C PRO A 339 14.43 1.41 5.26
N GLN A 340 15.42 1.67 6.11
CA GLN A 340 15.59 2.96 6.79
C GLN A 340 15.73 4.14 5.82
N GLU A 341 16.32 3.91 4.64
CA GLU A 341 16.44 4.92 3.57
C GLU A 341 15.07 5.47 3.12
N LEU A 342 14.06 4.60 3.06
CA LEU A 342 12.69 4.99 2.71
C LEU A 342 11.97 5.68 3.87
N SER A 343 12.39 5.41 5.11
CA SER A 343 11.82 6.05 6.29
C SER A 343 12.22 7.54 6.43
N ASN A 344 13.33 7.94 5.81
CA ASN A 344 13.87 9.30 5.92
C ASN A 344 13.43 10.23 4.78
N SER A 345 12.78 9.70 3.75
CA SER A 345 12.29 10.48 2.61
C SER A 345 10.80 10.77 2.77
N PRO A 346 10.30 11.98 2.45
CA PRO A 346 8.87 12.24 2.48
C PRO A 346 8.17 11.38 1.42
N ILE A 347 7.26 10.52 1.87
CA ILE A 347 6.43 9.70 0.99
C ILE A 347 5.05 10.34 0.93
N PHE A 348 4.66 10.74 -0.28
CA PHE A 348 3.35 11.32 -0.51
C PHE A 348 2.33 10.25 -0.90
N GLY A 349 1.08 10.45 -0.46
CA GLY A 349 -0.02 9.54 -0.71
C GLY A 349 -0.50 9.51 -2.15
N PHE A 350 -0.31 10.61 -2.88
CA PHE A 350 -0.71 10.74 -4.29
C PHE A 350 0.26 10.03 -5.26
N ASP A 351 1.52 9.78 -4.87
CA ASP A 351 2.49 9.07 -5.71
C ASP A 351 3.55 8.35 -4.84
N PRO A 352 3.16 7.26 -4.14
CA PRO A 352 4.06 6.56 -3.24
C PRO A 352 5.10 5.75 -4.03
N LEU A 353 6.38 6.10 -3.84
CA LEU A 353 7.53 5.44 -4.46
C LEU A 353 7.36 5.27 -5.99
N PRO A 354 7.35 6.35 -6.80
CA PRO A 354 7.15 6.25 -8.25
C PRO A 354 8.15 5.28 -8.92
N PRO A 355 7.79 4.55 -9.99
CA PRO A 355 8.72 3.70 -10.74
C PRO A 355 9.97 4.46 -11.21
N ALA A 356 11.13 3.79 -11.27
CA ALA A 356 12.37 4.41 -11.70
C ALA A 356 12.36 4.78 -13.20
N ASP A 357 11.59 4.04 -13.98
CA ASP A 357 11.33 4.22 -15.41
C ASP A 357 10.01 4.97 -15.67
N ALA A 358 9.67 5.91 -14.78
CA ALA A 358 8.49 6.74 -14.90
C ALA A 358 8.43 7.50 -16.23
N ILE A 359 7.26 7.45 -16.88
CA ILE A 359 6.95 8.23 -18.08
C ILE A 359 6.24 9.50 -17.63
N VAL A 360 6.87 10.65 -17.86
CA VAL A 360 6.35 11.97 -17.47
C VAL A 360 5.87 12.70 -18.73
N SER A 361 4.57 12.98 -18.84
CA SER A 361 4.01 13.63 -20.03
C SER A 361 4.15 15.15 -20.01
N TYR A 362 4.25 15.74 -18.81
CA TYR A 362 4.49 17.18 -18.65
C TYR A 362 5.32 17.46 -17.40
N THR A 363 6.23 18.41 -17.50
CA THR A 363 7.13 18.81 -16.41
C THR A 363 6.72 20.17 -15.86
N ARG A 364 6.80 20.31 -14.54
CA ARG A 364 6.61 21.59 -13.87
C ARG A 364 7.61 22.62 -14.41
N PRO A 365 7.15 23.85 -14.77
CA PRO A 365 8.05 24.93 -15.09
C PRO A 365 9.01 25.21 -13.93
N PRO A 366 10.30 25.47 -14.19
CA PRO A 366 11.21 25.85 -13.11
C PRO A 366 10.61 27.07 -12.41
N ARG A 367 10.57 27.04 -11.07
CA ARG A 367 10.20 28.23 -10.31
C ARG A 367 11.16 29.33 -10.76
N THR A 368 10.66 30.32 -11.49
CA THR A 368 11.35 31.59 -11.60
C THR A 368 11.43 32.09 -10.17
N GLN A 369 12.61 31.91 -9.56
CA GLN A 369 13.01 32.78 -8.48
C GLN A 369 12.86 34.16 -9.09
N GLN A 370 11.75 34.84 -8.77
CA GLN A 370 11.81 36.27 -8.73
C GLN A 370 12.97 36.52 -7.79
N VAL A 371 14.12 36.89 -8.35
CA VAL A 371 15.17 37.59 -7.64
C VAL A 371 14.41 38.74 -7.02
N GLY A 372 13.94 38.51 -5.79
CA GLY A 372 12.93 39.35 -5.17
C GLY A 372 13.48 40.75 -5.23
N ASP A 373 12.64 41.66 -5.72
CA ASP A 373 12.92 43.08 -5.85
C ASP A 373 13.98 43.51 -4.85
N GLN A 374 15.05 44.14 -5.33
CA GLN A 374 16.02 44.88 -4.51
C GLN A 374 15.36 46.10 -3.83
N SER A 375 14.08 46.00 -3.47
CA SER A 375 13.31 46.97 -2.73
C SER A 375 13.71 46.91 -1.26
N MET A 376 14.03 48.07 -0.72
CA MET A 376 14.42 48.30 0.68
C MET A 376 13.41 47.73 1.68
N MET A 377 12.13 47.65 1.31
CA MET A 377 11.08 47.02 2.12
C MET A 377 11.33 45.49 2.28
N GLY A 378 11.76 44.81 1.22
CA GLY A 378 12.05 43.37 1.25
C GLY A 378 13.24 43.02 2.15
N ALA A 379 14.24 43.91 2.22
CA ALA A 379 15.36 43.76 3.15
C ALA A 379 14.94 43.97 4.62
N PHE A 380 14.01 44.88 4.88
CA PHE A 380 13.47 45.13 6.21
C PHE A 380 12.71 43.90 6.76
N PHE A 381 11.82 43.29 5.97
CA PHE A 381 11.12 42.08 6.41
C PHE A 381 12.05 40.86 6.59
N ARG A 382 13.12 40.73 5.80
CA ARG A 382 14.18 39.71 6.01
C ARG A 382 14.93 39.91 7.32
N SER A 383 15.11 41.15 7.78
CA SER A 383 15.77 41.43 9.07
C SER A 383 14.88 41.13 10.28
N LEU A 384 13.56 41.17 10.12
CA LEU A 384 12.59 40.91 11.19
C LEU A 384 12.21 39.44 11.29
N LEU A 385 12.27 38.70 10.19
CA LEU A 385 11.92 37.28 10.12
C LEU A 385 13.05 36.51 9.41
N PRO A 386 13.96 35.84 10.16
CA PRO A 386 15.02 35.01 9.60
C PRO A 386 14.49 33.89 8.67
N SER A 387 13.23 33.51 8.83
CA SER A 387 12.52 32.50 8.03
C SER A 387 12.02 33.01 6.68
N PHE A 388 12.17 34.31 6.38
CA PHE A 388 11.53 34.94 5.20
C PHE A 388 12.15 34.51 3.86
N ASN A 389 13.30 33.83 3.86
CA ASN A 389 13.83 33.08 2.73
C ASN A 389 14.74 31.95 3.23
N LEU A 390 14.19 30.74 3.43
CA LEU A 390 15.03 29.55 3.46
C LEU A 390 15.25 29.05 2.02
N PRO A 391 16.51 28.94 1.55
CA PRO A 391 16.82 28.24 0.32
C PRO A 391 16.41 26.76 0.45
N GLN A 392 15.64 26.24 -0.50
CA GLN A 392 15.41 24.81 -0.66
C GLN A 392 16.68 24.15 -1.26
N ASP A 393 17.69 23.91 -0.44
CA ASP A 393 18.79 22.99 -0.78
C ASP A 393 18.81 21.75 0.15
N VAL A 394 17.66 21.41 0.75
CA VAL A 394 17.52 20.19 1.59
C VAL A 394 16.31 19.34 1.17
N VAL A 395 15.79 19.51 -0.04
CA VAL A 395 14.76 18.62 -0.59
C VAL A 395 15.34 17.91 -1.81
N GLY A 396 15.92 16.74 -1.55
CA GLY A 396 16.42 15.84 -2.58
C GLY A 396 15.28 15.32 -3.44
N ILE A 397 14.96 16.06 -4.51
CA ILE A 397 14.46 15.50 -5.77
C ILE A 397 15.19 16.25 -6.88
N ASP A 398 16.44 15.83 -7.16
CA ASP A 398 17.16 16.30 -8.34
C ASP A 398 16.67 15.51 -9.56
N VAL A 399 15.63 16.02 -10.23
CA VAL A 399 15.19 15.53 -11.55
C VAL A 399 16.04 16.21 -12.63
N ARG A 400 17.36 16.09 -12.57
CA ARG A 400 18.26 16.59 -13.62
C ARG A 400 19.34 15.56 -13.93
N ASN A 401 19.11 14.86 -15.04
CA ASN A 401 20.01 14.01 -15.81
C ASN A 401 20.39 12.60 -15.26
N PRO A 402 20.18 11.55 -16.07
CA PRO A 402 20.91 10.30 -15.92
C PRO A 402 22.35 10.45 -16.48
N MET A 403 23.32 9.87 -15.77
CA MET A 403 24.74 9.75 -16.11
C MET A 403 25.58 11.04 -16.07
N VAL A 404 26.23 11.33 -14.94
CA VAL A 404 27.68 11.68 -14.88
C VAL A 404 28.23 11.23 -13.51
N LEU A 405 29.23 10.34 -13.52
CA LEU A 405 30.09 10.08 -12.36
C LEU A 405 31.00 11.30 -12.16
N VAL A 406 30.86 12.01 -11.04
CA VAL A 406 31.78 13.08 -10.66
C VAL A 406 32.76 12.53 -9.61
N GLU A 407 34.03 12.43 -9.97
CA GLU A 407 35.13 12.10 -9.07
C GLU A 407 35.41 13.23 -8.05
N PRO A 408 35.92 12.94 -6.84
CA PRO A 408 36.18 13.98 -5.84
C PRO A 408 37.51 14.69 -6.11
N GLY A 409 37.44 15.99 -6.39
CA GLY A 409 38.57 16.92 -6.35
C GLY A 409 38.86 17.42 -4.92
N PRO A 410 40.08 17.90 -4.63
CA PRO A 410 40.66 17.87 -3.29
C PRO A 410 40.18 19.01 -2.37
N ALA A 411 40.18 18.68 -1.07
CA ALA A 411 39.80 19.51 0.04
C ALA A 411 40.70 20.75 0.21
N GLU A 412 40.10 21.93 0.29
CA GLU A 412 40.75 23.12 0.87
C GLU A 412 40.44 23.21 2.36
N GLN A 413 41.52 23.38 3.13
CA GLN A 413 41.56 23.54 4.58
C GLN A 413 41.09 24.95 4.98
N GLY A 414 40.26 25.03 6.02
CA GLY A 414 39.84 26.29 6.62
C GLY A 414 39.45 26.16 8.10
N ALA A 415 40.46 26.32 8.95
CA ALA A 415 40.49 26.85 10.33
C ALA A 415 39.42 26.43 11.38
N ALA A 416 39.97 25.93 12.50
CA ALA A 416 39.32 25.58 13.75
C ALA A 416 38.77 26.76 14.56
N GLY A 417 37.74 26.49 15.36
CA GLY A 417 37.28 27.31 16.48
C GLY A 417 36.39 26.48 17.41
N ALA A 418 36.94 26.05 18.54
CA ALA A 418 36.29 25.23 19.55
C ALA A 418 35.42 26.06 20.51
N ALA A 419 34.24 25.52 20.88
CA ALA A 419 33.62 25.72 22.19
C ALA A 419 32.64 24.56 22.47
N GLU A 420 32.99 23.74 23.46
CA GLU A 420 32.11 22.75 24.09
C GLU A 420 31.18 23.44 25.09
N ALA A 421 29.90 23.03 25.16
CA ALA A 421 29.25 22.48 26.37
C ALA A 421 27.70 22.48 26.28
N ASP A 422 27.16 21.26 26.32
CA ASP A 422 26.04 20.78 27.15
C ASP A 422 24.60 21.32 26.94
N GLY A 423 23.70 20.44 26.49
CA GLY A 423 22.25 20.73 26.39
C GLY A 423 21.40 19.79 25.52
N ALA A 424 21.59 18.47 25.55
CA ALA A 424 20.94 17.54 24.59
C ALA A 424 19.63 16.85 25.07
N ASN A 425 19.00 17.29 26.16
CA ASN A 425 17.79 16.62 26.70
C ASN A 425 16.49 17.47 26.72
N GLY A 426 16.52 18.72 26.24
CA GLY A 426 15.33 19.58 26.16
C GLY A 426 14.53 19.43 24.86
N ASP A 427 15.23 19.34 23.72
CA ASP A 427 14.62 19.49 22.39
C ASP A 427 13.66 18.35 22.00
N ALA A 428 13.91 17.12 22.45
CA ALA A 428 13.04 15.98 22.13
C ALA A 428 11.71 16.01 22.90
N ALA A 429 11.72 16.58 24.12
CA ALA A 429 10.51 16.74 24.92
C ALA A 429 9.67 17.91 24.40
N ASP A 430 10.31 19.02 24.02
CA ASP A 430 9.65 20.19 23.45
C ASP A 430 9.09 19.91 22.04
N LEU A 431 9.79 19.13 21.21
CA LEU A 431 9.26 18.70 19.91
C LEU A 431 8.02 17.81 20.09
N ARG A 432 8.05 16.84 21.01
CA ARG A 432 6.87 15.99 21.28
C ARG A 432 5.69 16.79 21.80
N ARG A 433 5.93 17.78 22.66
CA ARG A 433 4.90 18.69 23.18
C ARG A 433 4.33 19.61 22.09
N SER A 434 5.17 20.08 21.17
CA SER A 434 4.74 20.88 20.01
C SER A 434 3.89 20.06 19.04
N VAL A 435 4.24 18.78 18.80
CA VAL A 435 3.48 17.88 17.94
C VAL A 435 2.14 17.51 18.57
N THR A 436 2.09 17.25 19.88
CA THR A 436 0.82 16.99 20.58
C THR A 436 -0.08 18.22 20.60
N SER A 437 0.48 19.41 20.85
CA SER A 437 -0.27 20.67 20.80
C SER A 437 -0.78 21.00 19.39
N LEU A 438 -0.03 20.65 18.34
CA LEU A 438 -0.45 20.82 16.95
C LEU A 438 -1.59 19.87 16.59
N LEU A 439 -1.51 18.60 17.01
CA LEU A 439 -2.57 17.61 16.79
C LEU A 439 -3.85 17.97 17.55
N GLU A 440 -3.74 18.55 18.74
CA GLU A 440 -4.88 19.02 19.53
C GLU A 440 -5.53 20.26 18.91
N ALA A 441 -4.73 21.18 18.38
CA ALA A 441 -5.21 22.33 17.59
C ALA A 441 -5.87 21.90 16.26
N MET A 442 -5.34 20.87 15.60
CA MET A 442 -5.95 20.27 14.40
C MET A 442 -7.30 19.62 14.70
N ARG A 443 -7.44 18.97 15.87
CA ARG A 443 -8.70 18.35 16.31
C ARG A 443 -9.79 19.40 16.58
N ASP A 444 -9.44 20.51 17.22
CA ASP A 444 -10.37 21.62 17.48
C ASP A 444 -10.76 22.36 16.19
N LEU A 445 -9.86 22.48 15.21
CA LEU A 445 -10.15 23.12 13.93
C LEU A 445 -11.10 22.28 13.05
N LEU A 446 -10.88 20.96 13.01
CA LEU A 446 -11.70 20.02 12.22
C LEU A 446 -13.15 19.94 12.74
N SER A 447 -13.38 20.12 14.04
CA SER A 447 -14.73 20.16 14.61
C SER A 447 -15.58 21.35 14.13
N ASN A 448 -14.96 22.34 13.50
CA ASN A 448 -15.62 23.55 13.00
C ASN A 448 -15.80 23.58 11.47
N ILE A 449 -15.37 22.54 10.74
CA ILE A 449 -15.53 22.48 9.28
C ILE A 449 -16.91 21.92 8.93
N HIS A 450 -17.80 22.79 8.47
CA HIS A 450 -19.02 22.38 7.76
C HIS A 450 -18.74 22.45 6.26
N LEU A 451 -18.55 21.30 5.61
CA LEU A 451 -18.62 21.19 4.15
C LEU A 451 -20.10 21.23 3.74
N PRO A 452 -20.49 22.00 2.72
CA PRO A 452 -21.88 22.00 2.24
C PRO A 452 -22.22 20.62 1.66
N SER A 453 -23.09 19.91 2.36
CA SER A 453 -23.73 18.68 1.90
C SER A 453 -24.91 19.02 0.98
N ASP A 454 -24.63 19.40 -0.27
CA ASP A 454 -25.69 19.50 -1.28
C ASP A 454 -25.74 18.20 -2.08
N VAL A 455 -26.48 17.23 -1.55
CA VAL A 455 -27.06 16.15 -2.36
C VAL A 455 -28.50 16.57 -2.65
N PRO A 456 -28.88 16.84 -3.92
CA PRO A 456 -30.28 16.99 -4.28
C PRO A 456 -30.99 15.66 -4.04
N ASN A 457 -31.93 15.66 -3.10
CA ASN A 457 -32.85 14.54 -2.89
C ASN A 457 -33.91 14.59 -4.00
N ASP A 458 -33.67 13.90 -5.11
CA ASP A 458 -34.66 13.73 -6.17
C ASP A 458 -35.43 12.42 -5.98
N GLY A 459 -36.75 12.54 -5.83
CA GLY A 459 -37.70 11.55 -6.33
C GLY A 459 -38.65 10.93 -5.31
N ASP A 460 -39.51 11.73 -4.66
CA ASP A 460 -40.87 11.24 -4.39
C ASP A 460 -41.57 11.12 -5.74
N VAL A 461 -41.80 9.87 -6.16
CA VAL A 461 -42.52 9.52 -7.38
C VAL A 461 -44.01 9.66 -7.08
N ASP A 462 -44.64 10.66 -7.70
CA ASP A 462 -46.09 10.77 -7.79
C ASP A 462 -46.66 9.50 -8.44
N SER A 463 -47.47 8.76 -7.68
CA SER A 463 -48.39 7.77 -8.22
C SER A 463 -49.76 8.43 -8.34
N ASP A 464 -50.10 8.82 -9.56
CA ASP A 464 -51.48 9.04 -9.99
C ASP A 464 -52.30 7.78 -9.72
N ASP A 465 -53.28 7.86 -8.82
CA ASP A 465 -54.42 6.94 -8.78
C ASP A 465 -55.71 7.72 -9.11
N GLU A 466 -56.31 7.30 -10.21
CA GLU A 466 -57.54 7.76 -10.81
C GLU A 466 -58.74 7.57 -9.87
N HIS A 467 -59.49 8.65 -9.61
CA HIS A 467 -60.91 8.57 -9.28
C HIS A 467 -61.64 9.79 -9.87
N GLU A 468 -62.23 9.62 -11.05
CA GLU A 468 -63.33 10.46 -11.52
C GLU A 468 -64.67 9.83 -11.08
N ASP A 469 -65.51 10.69 -10.49
CA ASP A 469 -66.97 10.60 -10.45
C ASP A 469 -67.58 10.93 -11.83
#